data_AF-E4N6H5-F1
#
_entry.id   AF-E4N6H5-F1
#
_cell.length_a   1.000
_cell.length_b   1.000
_cell.length_c   1.000
_cell.angle_alpha   90.00
_cell.angle_beta   90.00
_cell.angle_gamma   90.00
#
_symmetry.space_group_name_H-M   'P 1'
#
loop_
_entity.id
_entity.type
_entity.pdbx_description
1 polymer ?
#
loop_
_entity_poly.entity_id
_entity_poly.type
_entity_poly.pdbx_seq_one_letter_code
_entity_poly.pdbx_strand_id
1 'polypeptide(L)'
;MSEDRPPHPPFTRATALAKVQAAEDAWNTRDPERVALAYTPDTVWRNRDIFLTGRAEVTAFLTAKWQREHEYALRKNLWAFEDDRIAVRFQYEWHDADGQWWRSHGNELWEFDARGLMRRREASIDDVRITAADRRIHGPRPASERGGPELPLR
;
A
#
# COMPACT_ATOMS: atom_id res chain seq x y z
N MET A 1 -4.86 -22.38 -0.68
CA MET A 1 -5.09 -20.97 -0.28
C MET A 1 -6.07 -20.38 -1.27
N SER A 2 -7.12 -19.70 -0.82
CA SER A 2 -8.14 -19.18 -1.74
C SER A 2 -7.52 -18.11 -2.65
N GLU A 3 -7.58 -18.32 -3.97
CA GLU A 3 -7.24 -17.30 -4.98
C GLU A 3 -8.37 -16.27 -5.19
N ASP A 4 -9.39 -16.33 -4.34
CA ASP A 4 -10.55 -15.44 -4.36
C ASP A 4 -10.44 -14.42 -3.23
N ARG A 5 -10.42 -13.13 -3.59
CA ARG A 5 -10.08 -12.04 -2.67
C ARG A 5 -11.07 -10.88 -2.78
N PRO A 6 -12.29 -11.03 -2.23
CA PRO A 6 -13.27 -9.95 -2.21
C PRO A 6 -12.72 -8.69 -1.49
N PRO A 7 -13.24 -7.49 -1.81
CA PRO A 7 -14.25 -7.19 -2.84
C PRO A 7 -13.76 -7.40 -4.29
N HIS A 8 -14.69 -7.75 -5.17
CA HIS A 8 -14.45 -7.96 -6.61
C HIS A 8 -14.81 -6.71 -7.42
N PRO A 9 -14.16 -6.47 -8.58
CA PRO A 9 -14.62 -5.49 -9.54
C PRO A 9 -15.90 -5.96 -10.28
N PRO A 10 -16.72 -5.04 -10.84
CA PRO A 10 -16.55 -3.59 -10.81
C PRO A 10 -16.82 -3.01 -9.41
N PHE A 11 -16.01 -2.03 -9.01
CA PHE A 11 -16.10 -1.46 -7.67
C PHE A 11 -17.21 -0.41 -7.56
N THR A 12 -17.91 -0.45 -6.43
CA THR A 12 -18.63 0.70 -5.88
C THR A 12 -17.72 1.50 -4.95
N ARG A 13 -18.09 2.73 -4.60
CA ARG A 13 -17.33 3.53 -3.62
C ARG A 13 -17.10 2.77 -2.30
N ALA A 14 -18.12 2.08 -1.79
CA ALA A 14 -18.03 1.33 -0.54
C ALA A 14 -17.03 0.17 -0.65
N THR A 15 -17.08 -0.59 -1.74
CA THR A 15 -16.16 -1.72 -1.98
C THR A 15 -14.74 -1.27 -2.30
N ALA A 16 -14.56 -0.14 -3.02
CA ALA A 16 -13.25 0.46 -3.25
C ALA A 16 -12.60 0.94 -1.93
N LEU A 17 -13.35 1.61 -1.05
CA LEU A 17 -12.87 1.98 0.29
C LEU A 17 -12.46 0.75 1.11
N ALA A 18 -13.27 -0.31 1.10
CA ALA A 18 -12.94 -1.56 1.76
C ALA A 18 -11.67 -2.20 1.17
N LYS A 19 -11.47 -2.16 -0.15
CA LYS A 19 -10.26 -2.64 -0.81
C LYS A 19 -9.01 -1.85 -0.40
N VAL A 20 -9.11 -0.52 -0.35
CA VAL A 20 -8.03 0.37 0.10
C VAL A 20 -7.67 0.09 1.56
N GLN A 21 -8.65 -0.05 2.45
CA GLN A 21 -8.39 -0.35 3.86
C GLN A 21 -7.77 -1.75 4.03
N ALA A 22 -8.25 -2.77 3.31
CA ALA A 22 -7.66 -4.10 3.35
C ALA A 22 -6.20 -4.12 2.88
N ALA A 23 -5.87 -3.33 1.86
CA ALA A 23 -4.48 -3.14 1.43
C ALA A 23 -3.64 -2.38 2.47
N GLU A 24 -4.17 -1.32 3.08
CA GLU A 24 -3.50 -0.62 4.20
C GLU A 24 -3.19 -1.57 5.36
N ASP A 25 -4.17 -2.37 5.79
CA ASP A 25 -4.02 -3.34 6.86
C ASP A 25 -2.94 -4.38 6.53
N ALA A 26 -2.96 -4.92 5.31
CA ALA A 26 -1.99 -5.91 4.86
C ALA A 26 -0.56 -5.34 4.86
N TRP A 27 -0.36 -4.15 4.30
CA TRP A 27 0.98 -3.53 4.25
C TRP A 27 1.50 -3.15 5.65
N ASN A 28 0.64 -2.80 6.60
CA ASN A 28 1.04 -2.52 7.99
C ASN A 28 1.47 -3.79 8.76
N THR A 29 1.15 -4.99 8.26
CA THR A 29 1.73 -6.23 8.83
C THR A 29 3.23 -6.33 8.60
N ARG A 30 3.75 -5.69 7.53
CA ARG A 30 5.15 -5.79 7.09
C ARG A 30 5.59 -7.25 6.84
N ASP A 31 4.65 -8.09 6.44
CA ASP A 31 4.85 -9.50 6.07
C ASP A 31 4.85 -9.62 4.52
N PRO A 32 6.02 -9.86 3.90
CA PRO A 32 6.16 -9.95 2.44
C PRO A 32 5.24 -10.98 1.80
N GLU A 33 5.15 -12.17 2.37
CA GLU A 33 4.36 -13.27 1.81
C GLU A 33 2.86 -12.97 1.93
N ARG A 34 2.42 -12.49 3.09
CA ARG A 34 1.01 -12.12 3.31
C ARG A 34 0.56 -11.01 2.34
N VAL A 35 1.43 -10.03 2.08
CA VAL A 35 1.14 -8.94 1.15
C VAL A 35 1.15 -9.44 -0.30
N ALA A 36 2.14 -10.25 -0.70
CA ALA A 36 2.26 -10.80 -2.05
C ALA A 36 1.02 -11.62 -2.48
N LEU A 37 0.33 -12.26 -1.53
CA LEU A 37 -0.92 -12.99 -1.81
C LEU A 37 -2.06 -12.10 -2.33
N ALA A 38 -1.98 -10.77 -2.21
CA ALA A 38 -3.00 -9.84 -2.72
C ALA A 38 -2.89 -9.59 -4.23
N TYR A 39 -1.84 -10.09 -4.86
CA TYR A 39 -1.51 -9.86 -6.26
C TYR A 39 -1.70 -11.15 -7.06
N THR A 40 -1.88 -11.07 -8.38
CA THR A 40 -1.89 -12.27 -9.23
C THR A 40 -0.50 -12.94 -9.26
N PRO A 41 -0.39 -14.25 -9.55
CA PRO A 41 0.90 -14.94 -9.65
C PRO A 41 1.88 -14.26 -10.63
N ASP A 42 1.35 -13.63 -11.67
CA ASP A 42 2.00 -12.94 -12.79
C ASP A 42 1.90 -11.39 -12.71
N THR A 43 1.61 -10.84 -11.53
CA THR A 43 1.42 -9.39 -11.33
C THR A 43 2.57 -8.56 -11.89
N VAL A 44 2.29 -7.40 -12.49
CA VAL A 44 3.32 -6.49 -12.99
C VAL A 44 3.33 -5.20 -12.20
N TRP A 45 4.51 -4.81 -11.70
CA TRP A 45 4.68 -3.62 -10.89
C TRP A 45 5.66 -2.63 -11.51
N ARG A 46 5.39 -1.35 -11.28
CA ARG A 46 6.40 -0.32 -11.21
C ARG A 46 6.32 0.33 -9.83
N ASN A 47 7.42 0.31 -9.08
CA ASN A 47 7.53 0.99 -7.80
C ASN A 47 8.73 1.93 -7.82
N ARG A 48 8.46 3.24 -7.93
CA ARG A 48 9.45 4.26 -8.31
C ARG A 48 10.08 3.94 -9.66
N ASP A 49 11.36 3.62 -9.67
CA ASP A 49 12.21 3.26 -10.80
C ASP A 49 12.42 1.73 -10.93
N ILE A 50 11.86 0.93 -10.02
CA ILE A 50 12.00 -0.53 -10.00
C ILE A 50 10.79 -1.18 -10.67
N PHE A 51 11.03 -2.16 -11.55
CA PHE A 51 10.01 -2.96 -12.22
C PHE A 51 10.07 -4.40 -11.74
N LEU A 52 8.91 -5.01 -11.50
CA LEU A 52 8.81 -6.37 -10.95
C LEU A 52 7.75 -7.17 -11.71
N THR A 53 7.99 -8.46 -11.88
CA THR A 53 7.04 -9.42 -12.47
C THR A 53 6.87 -10.64 -11.57
N GLY A 54 5.61 -10.89 -11.18
CA GLY A 54 5.19 -12.03 -10.39
C GLY A 54 5.43 -11.90 -8.89
N ARG A 55 4.77 -12.79 -8.13
CA ARG A 55 4.78 -12.75 -6.65
C ARG A 55 6.18 -12.91 -6.05
N ALA A 56 7.05 -13.71 -6.67
CA ALA A 56 8.40 -13.96 -6.15
C ALA A 56 9.25 -12.68 -6.09
N GLU A 57 9.26 -11.89 -7.17
CA GLU A 57 9.97 -10.60 -7.20
C GLU A 57 9.33 -9.58 -6.26
N VAL A 58 8.00 -9.57 -6.14
CA VAL A 58 7.28 -8.76 -5.17
C VAL A 58 7.68 -9.10 -3.73
N THR A 59 7.71 -10.38 -3.35
CA THR A 59 8.14 -10.83 -2.02
C THR A 59 9.57 -10.41 -1.73
N ALA A 60 10.50 -10.58 -2.68
CA ALA A 60 11.89 -10.18 -2.53
C ALA A 60 12.02 -8.66 -2.33
N PHE A 61 11.30 -7.88 -3.14
CA PHE A 61 11.24 -6.42 -3.03
C PHE A 61 10.70 -5.97 -1.67
N LEU A 62 9.60 -6.56 -1.20
CA LEU A 62 8.98 -6.22 0.08
C LEU A 62 9.86 -6.60 1.28
N THR A 63 10.56 -7.74 1.19
CA THR A 63 11.57 -8.14 2.18
C THR A 63 12.65 -7.07 2.31
N ALA A 64 13.26 -6.66 1.20
CA ALA A 64 14.30 -5.63 1.20
C ALA A 64 13.74 -4.27 1.69
N LYS A 65 12.51 -3.92 1.30
CA LYS A 65 11.83 -2.70 1.74
C LYS A 65 11.77 -2.61 3.25
N TRP A 66 11.26 -3.63 3.95
CA TRP A 66 11.08 -3.58 5.40
C TRP A 66 12.34 -3.94 6.20
N GLN A 67 13.39 -4.45 5.56
CA GLN A 67 14.74 -4.44 6.15
C GLN A 67 15.32 -3.03 6.24
N ARG A 68 14.97 -2.13 5.30
CA ARG A 68 15.43 -0.74 5.29
C ARG A 68 14.50 0.21 6.05
N GLU A 69 13.20 0.02 5.91
CA GLU A 69 12.19 0.98 6.37
C GLU A 69 11.65 0.62 7.75
N HIS A 70 12.40 0.98 8.79
CA HIS A 70 12.09 0.63 10.18
C HIS A 70 10.90 1.41 10.72
N GLU A 71 10.17 0.79 11.67
CA GLU A 71 8.92 1.31 12.24
C GLU A 71 7.87 1.78 11.21
N TYR A 72 7.91 1.20 10.00
CA TYR A 72 6.97 1.50 8.92
C TYR A 72 5.51 1.50 9.40
N ALA A 73 4.84 2.63 9.19
CA ALA A 73 3.43 2.82 9.50
C ALA A 73 2.75 3.58 8.36
N LEU A 74 1.69 3.00 7.79
CA LEU A 74 1.07 3.44 6.54
C LEU A 74 -0.38 3.86 6.73
N ARG A 75 -0.79 4.87 5.97
CA ARG A 75 -2.16 5.29 5.76
C ARG A 75 -2.44 5.44 4.25
N LYS A 76 -3.61 5.03 3.81
CA LYS A 76 -4.11 5.13 2.44
C LYS A 76 -5.47 5.83 2.43
N ASN A 77 -5.74 6.61 1.39
CA ASN A 77 -7.06 7.13 1.04
C ASN A 77 -7.38 6.79 -0.41
N LEU A 78 -8.63 6.41 -0.64
CA LEU A 78 -9.19 6.30 -1.98
C LEU A 78 -9.20 7.68 -2.65
N TRP A 79 -8.60 7.80 -3.84
CA TRP A 79 -8.68 9.03 -4.63
C TRP A 79 -9.82 8.95 -5.66
N ALA A 80 -9.81 7.90 -6.47
CA ALA A 80 -10.83 7.62 -7.48
C ALA A 80 -10.91 6.11 -7.75
N PHE A 81 -11.98 5.67 -8.40
CA PHE A 81 -12.12 4.30 -8.88
C PHE A 81 -12.99 4.30 -10.14
N GLU A 82 -12.78 3.32 -11.00
CA GLU A 82 -13.55 3.08 -12.23
C GLU A 82 -13.44 1.59 -12.55
N ASP A 83 -14.57 0.90 -12.67
CA ASP A 83 -14.63 -0.54 -12.96
C ASP A 83 -13.67 -1.40 -12.11
N ASP A 84 -12.60 -1.92 -12.72
CA ASP A 84 -11.57 -2.76 -12.11
C ASP A 84 -10.32 -2.01 -11.65
N ARG A 85 -10.38 -0.68 -11.59
CA ARG A 85 -9.27 0.20 -11.23
C ARG A 85 -9.55 1.04 -10.00
N ILE A 86 -8.51 1.24 -9.21
CA ILE A 86 -8.52 2.12 -8.03
C ILE A 86 -7.26 3.00 -8.05
N ALA A 87 -7.46 4.31 -7.94
CA ALA A 87 -6.39 5.27 -7.67
C ALA A 87 -6.36 5.61 -6.18
N VAL A 88 -5.17 5.60 -5.60
CA VAL A 88 -4.96 5.72 -4.15
C VAL A 88 -3.87 6.74 -3.86
N ARG A 89 -4.14 7.61 -2.88
CA ARG A 89 -3.11 8.42 -2.22
C ARG A 89 -2.69 7.73 -0.94
N PHE A 90 -1.42 7.79 -0.60
CA PHE A 90 -0.93 7.21 0.64
C PHE A 90 0.25 7.98 1.22
N GLN A 91 0.42 7.82 2.52
CA GLN A 91 1.59 8.29 3.24
C GLN A 91 2.04 7.22 4.22
N TYR A 92 3.34 7.05 4.35
CA TYR A 92 3.90 6.22 5.40
C TYR A 92 5.08 6.90 6.07
N GLU A 93 5.27 6.62 7.34
CA GLU A 93 6.38 7.10 8.13
C GLU A 93 7.26 5.94 8.55
N TRP A 94 8.57 6.16 8.53
CA TRP A 94 9.60 5.17 8.84
C TRP A 94 10.90 5.89 9.21
N HIS A 95 11.87 5.18 9.76
CA HIS A 95 13.24 5.68 9.91
C HIS A 95 14.26 4.70 9.31
N ASP A 96 15.36 5.25 8.81
CA ASP A 96 16.48 4.43 8.35
C ASP A 96 17.38 3.94 9.50
N ALA A 97 18.44 3.23 9.14
CA ALA A 97 19.41 2.68 10.09
C ALA A 97 20.19 3.75 10.88
N ASP A 98 20.29 4.97 10.35
CA ASP A 98 20.93 6.11 11.03
C ASP A 98 19.97 6.85 11.96
N GLY A 99 18.71 6.39 12.04
CA GLY A 99 17.66 7.00 12.86
C GLY A 99 17.02 8.23 12.23
N GLN A 100 17.30 8.53 10.96
CA GLN A 100 16.64 9.62 10.26
C GLN A 100 15.21 9.21 9.89
N TRP A 101 14.25 10.03 10.31
CA TRP A 101 12.83 9.84 10.01
C TRP A 101 12.42 10.39 8.65
N TRP A 102 11.54 9.68 7.98
CA TRP A 102 11.02 10.02 6.66
C TRP A 102 9.50 9.94 6.69
N ARG A 103 8.84 10.90 6.04
CA ARG A 103 7.46 10.78 5.58
C ARG A 103 7.49 10.61 4.08
N SER A 104 7.10 9.44 3.62
CA SER A 104 6.98 9.13 2.21
C SER A 104 5.58 9.44 1.72
N HIS A 105 5.48 10.24 0.66
CA HIS A 105 4.23 10.61 0.01
C HIS A 105 4.10 9.82 -1.29
N GLY A 106 2.98 9.14 -1.49
CA GLY A 106 2.81 8.29 -2.65
C GLY A 106 1.43 8.37 -3.29
N ASN A 107 1.44 8.17 -4.60
CA ASN A 107 0.26 7.89 -5.40
C ASN A 107 0.45 6.50 -6.03
N GLU A 108 -0.57 5.65 -5.94
CA GLU A 108 -0.56 4.36 -6.61
C GLU A 108 -1.85 4.08 -7.36
N LEU A 109 -1.69 3.41 -8.50
CA LEU A 109 -2.75 3.01 -9.41
C LEU A 109 -2.79 1.49 -9.44
N TRP A 110 -3.97 0.94 -9.19
CA TRP A 110 -4.21 -0.49 -9.08
C TRP A 110 -5.18 -0.94 -10.17
N GLU A 111 -4.90 -2.10 -10.76
CA GLU A 111 -5.82 -2.80 -11.65
C GLU A 111 -5.98 -4.24 -11.17
N PHE A 112 -7.23 -4.71 -11.11
CA PHE A 112 -7.59 -5.99 -10.52
C PHE A 112 -8.12 -6.98 -11.57
N ASP A 113 -7.97 -8.28 -11.28
CA ASP A 113 -8.68 -9.33 -12.02
C ASP A 113 -10.09 -9.57 -11.43
N ALA A 114 -10.87 -10.44 -12.07
CA ALA A 114 -12.22 -10.78 -11.63
C ALA A 114 -12.27 -11.45 -10.24
N ARG A 115 -11.17 -12.08 -9.80
CA ARG A 115 -11.06 -12.71 -8.47
C ARG A 115 -10.64 -11.70 -7.39
N GLY A 116 -10.45 -10.43 -7.77
CA GLY A 116 -10.06 -9.35 -6.87
C GLY A 116 -8.58 -9.35 -6.52
N LEU A 117 -7.73 -10.08 -7.25
CA LEU A 117 -6.29 -10.00 -7.12
C LEU A 117 -5.74 -8.86 -7.98
N MET A 118 -4.74 -8.15 -7.48
CA MET A 118 -4.15 -7.02 -8.21
C MET A 118 -3.18 -7.53 -9.29
N ARG A 119 -3.52 -7.33 -10.56
CA ARG A 119 -2.72 -7.76 -11.72
C ARG A 119 -1.69 -6.71 -12.15
N ARG A 120 -1.95 -5.43 -11.85
CA ARG A 120 -1.02 -4.31 -12.11
C ARG A 120 -0.98 -3.35 -10.94
N ARG A 121 0.23 -2.92 -10.57
CA ARG A 121 0.47 -1.89 -9.56
C ARG A 121 1.50 -0.88 -10.04
N GLU A 122 1.13 0.39 -10.10
CA GLU A 122 2.07 1.47 -10.35
C GLU A 122 2.12 2.41 -9.16
N ALA A 123 3.29 2.66 -8.60
CA ALA A 123 3.46 3.53 -7.45
C ALA A 123 4.60 4.53 -7.69
N SER A 124 4.28 5.81 -7.56
CA SER A 124 5.26 6.91 -7.50
C SER A 124 5.29 7.43 -6.07
N ILE A 125 6.50 7.60 -5.53
CA ILE A 125 6.72 7.88 -4.12
C ILE A 125 7.90 8.83 -3.98
N ASP A 126 7.74 9.86 -3.16
CA ASP A 126 8.76 10.84 -2.82
C ASP A 126 8.93 10.90 -1.30
N ASP A 127 10.18 10.99 -0.83
CA ASP A 127 10.51 10.97 0.60
C ASP A 127 10.84 12.37 1.10
N VAL A 128 10.15 12.79 2.16
CA VAL A 128 10.40 14.05 2.84
C VAL A 128 11.03 13.77 4.19
N ARG A 129 12.16 14.41 4.46
CA ARG A 129 12.85 14.33 5.74
C ARG A 129 12.00 14.97 6.83
N ILE A 130 11.81 14.30 7.96
CA ILE A 130 11.07 14.82 9.12
C ILE A 130 11.85 14.55 10.42
N THR A 131 11.46 15.20 11.52
CA THR A 131 11.94 14.82 12.86
C THR A 131 11.00 13.79 13.48
N ALA A 132 11.45 13.11 14.54
CA ALA A 132 10.59 12.21 15.31
C ALA A 132 9.37 12.93 15.91
N ALA A 133 9.49 14.21 16.24
CA ALA A 133 8.39 15.03 16.79
C ALA A 133 7.34 15.42 15.74
N ASP A 134 7.70 15.41 14.46
CA ASP A 134 6.78 15.71 13.36
C ASP A 134 5.91 14.52 12.96
N ARG A 135 6.16 13.32 13.52
CA ARG A 135 5.41 12.10 13.22
C ARG A 135 3.93 12.26 13.52
N ARG A 136 3.10 11.64 12.69
CA ARG A 136 1.64 11.56 12.88
C ARG A 136 1.06 10.18 12.61
N ILE A 137 1.85 9.27 12.04
CA ILE A 137 1.41 7.94 11.67
C ILE A 137 2.14 6.93 12.56
N HIS A 138 1.37 6.32 13.46
CA HIS A 138 1.88 5.32 14.40
C HIS A 138 1.12 4.01 14.19
N GLY A 139 1.87 2.94 13.96
CA GLY A 139 1.37 1.58 13.84
C GLY A 139 0.21 1.37 12.83
N PRO A 140 -0.45 0.21 12.88
CA PRO A 140 -1.67 -0.04 12.13
C PRO A 140 -2.80 0.91 12.55
N ARG A 141 -3.67 1.29 11.60
CA ARG A 141 -4.84 2.12 11.89
C ARG A 141 -5.83 1.33 12.78
N PRO A 142 -6.24 1.86 13.95
CA PRO A 142 -7.27 1.25 14.78
C PRO A 142 -8.60 1.10 14.03
N ALA A 143 -9.39 0.08 14.38
CA ALA A 143 -10.70 -0.14 13.76
C ALA A 143 -11.64 1.07 13.90
N SER A 144 -11.57 1.78 15.03
CA SER A 144 -12.34 2.99 15.31
C SER A 144 -11.99 4.19 14.42
N GLU A 145 -10.83 4.17 13.76
CA GLU A 145 -10.34 5.26 12.91
C GLU A 145 -10.46 4.95 11.41
N ARG A 146 -11.02 3.78 11.05
CA ARG A 146 -11.24 3.39 9.66
C ARG A 146 -12.20 4.35 8.97
N GLY A 147 -11.89 4.74 7.74
CA GLY A 147 -12.61 5.81 7.05
C GLY A 147 -12.34 7.20 7.65
N GLY A 148 -11.27 7.34 8.46
CA GLY A 148 -10.82 8.60 9.03
C GLY A 148 -10.47 9.66 7.98
N PRO A 149 -10.02 10.85 8.43
CA PRO A 149 -9.86 12.01 7.58
C PRO A 149 -8.91 11.77 6.40
N GLU A 150 -9.09 12.59 5.36
CA GLU A 150 -8.16 12.67 4.24
C GLU A 150 -6.74 12.98 4.71
N LEU A 151 -5.77 12.37 4.03
CA LEU A 151 -4.35 12.58 4.29
C LEU A 151 -3.99 14.05 4.07
N PRO A 152 -3.41 14.73 5.08
CA PRO A 152 -3.03 16.13 4.96
C PRO A 152 -1.96 16.28 3.89
N LEU A 153 -2.01 17.38 3.13
CA LEU A 153 -0.93 17.73 2.20
C LEU A 153 0.34 18.16 2.93
N ARG A 154 0.21 18.78 4.11
CA ARG A 154 1.28 19.20 5.00
C ARG A 154 1.02 18.63 6.38
#